data_AF-A0A941MW92-F1
#
_entry.id   AF-A0A941MW92-F1
#
_cell.length_a   1.000
_cell.length_b   1.000
_cell.length_c   1.000
_cell.angle_alpha   90.00
_cell.angle_beta   90.00
_cell.angle_gamma   90.00
#
_symmetry.space_group_name_H-M   'P 1'
#
loop_
_entity.id
_entity.type
_entity.pdbx_description
1 polymer ?
#
loop_
_entity_poly.entity_id
_entity_poly.type
_entity_poly.pdbx_seq_one_letter_code
_entity_poly.pdbx_strand_id
1 'polypeptide(L)'
;MSNLTSFQRKLVYIGGIVLLLVPITWLGMPAEPARSGGFQGSAGGLLAQSRDKYKYGEHDLGNVDPASSTMNLLLLGFRGFATSKLWTTAIAQQRNKDWAGLRATTESIILLQPHFLKVWHFEGWNLAYNVSAEWDGVADRYYWVKEGIKFFKKGRDRNEQYAELAWYVGDTTGKKIGRSDEATFFRKFYRSDPDTPRFNGGPDKDVNPGSRDNYQEAADWFQLGNDTIVKWGNEQHIMAPYLFRAFPQRAIIDQAMAMQREGDFGEVCRNVWQDAFLGWTEKYGKLPLDCPELGEAVTLEHTPEEMAAMRKKENEEKKDDWHRMTEWIRKYREQANYNYWRTRASSESEKDMSESHRLLYDAEQALFKADPTTALKLYQEGMAKFESVLDRFPDLKDEDETADEAISAVMGWQKALEYLDEPAPDNFPLKSIWDDKPGRRQNVKSDFERRRRGGS
;
A
#
# COMPACT_ATOMS: atom_id res chain seq x y z
N MET A 1 -48.73 43.46 -7.57
CA MET A 1 -47.70 44.38 -8.15
C MET A 1 -48.19 45.03 -9.46
N SER A 2 -49.42 45.57 -9.51
CA SER A 2 -50.03 46.06 -10.76
C SER A 2 -50.13 47.60 -10.90
N ASN A 3 -49.67 48.39 -9.92
CA ASN A 3 -49.81 49.85 -9.93
C ASN A 3 -48.48 50.64 -9.99
N LEU A 4 -47.35 49.99 -10.26
CA LEU A 4 -46.04 50.66 -10.36
C LEU A 4 -45.71 51.00 -11.82
N THR A 5 -45.20 52.20 -12.07
CA THR A 5 -44.67 52.58 -13.39
C THR A 5 -43.42 51.76 -13.74
N SER A 6 -43.06 51.67 -15.03
CA SER A 6 -41.87 50.95 -15.50
C SER A 6 -40.58 51.41 -14.80
N PHE A 7 -40.44 52.73 -14.58
CA PHE A 7 -39.31 53.31 -13.86
C PHE A 7 -39.28 52.90 -12.38
N GLN A 8 -40.42 52.92 -11.69
CA GLN A 8 -40.51 52.49 -10.30
C GLN A 8 -40.22 50.99 -10.13
N ARG A 9 -40.64 50.14 -11.07
CA ARG A 9 -40.28 48.71 -11.05
C ARG A 9 -38.76 48.51 -11.20
N LYS A 10 -38.11 49.25 -12.11
CA LYS A 10 -36.65 49.23 -12.25
C LYS A 10 -35.94 49.69 -10.98
N LEU A 11 -36.43 50.74 -10.31
CA LEU A 11 -35.88 51.18 -9.02
C LEU A 11 -36.06 50.13 -7.91
N VAL A 12 -37.22 49.45 -7.87
CA VAL A 12 -37.44 48.34 -6.92
C VAL A 12 -36.51 47.16 -7.22
N TYR A 13 -36.29 46.81 -8.50
CA TYR A 13 -35.33 45.77 -8.87
C TYR A 13 -33.89 46.15 -8.54
N ILE A 14 -33.47 47.40 -8.82
CA ILE A 14 -32.14 47.90 -8.45
C ILE A 14 -31.98 47.89 -6.92
N GLY A 15 -32.98 48.36 -6.18
CA GLY A 15 -32.99 48.31 -4.72
C GLY A 15 -32.88 46.88 -4.18
N GLY A 16 -33.61 45.93 -4.77
CA GLY A 16 -33.50 44.51 -4.46
C GLY A 16 -32.13 43.92 -4.80
N ILE A 17 -31.55 44.28 -5.94
CA ILE A 17 -30.19 43.84 -6.35
C ILE A 17 -29.15 44.39 -5.36
N VAL A 18 -29.19 45.68 -5.02
CA VAL A 18 -28.26 46.27 -4.05
C VAL A 18 -28.41 45.64 -2.68
N LEU A 19 -29.65 45.40 -2.23
CA LEU A 19 -29.93 44.74 -0.96
C LEU A 19 -29.41 43.30 -0.93
N LEU A 20 -29.48 42.57 -2.05
CA LEU A 20 -28.91 41.22 -2.18
C LEU A 20 -27.39 41.23 -2.33
N LEU A 21 -26.79 42.27 -2.93
CA LEU A 21 -25.35 42.39 -3.07
C LEU A 21 -24.63 42.52 -1.73
N VAL A 22 -25.23 43.19 -0.74
CA VAL A 22 -24.64 43.37 0.60
C VAL A 22 -24.30 42.03 1.30
N PRO A 23 -25.24 41.08 1.49
CA PRO A 23 -24.91 39.79 2.07
C PRO A 23 -24.01 38.94 1.15
N ILE A 24 -24.14 39.05 -0.17
CA ILE A 24 -23.28 38.31 -1.13
C ILE A 24 -21.83 38.74 -1.00
N THR A 25 -21.54 40.04 -0.93
CA THR A 25 -20.17 40.54 -0.78
C THR A 25 -19.64 40.28 0.62
N TRP A 26 -20.43 40.53 1.67
CA TRP A 26 -20.02 40.28 3.04
C TRP A 26 -19.70 38.80 3.33
N LEU A 27 -20.49 37.86 2.77
CA LEU A 27 -20.23 36.44 2.89
C LEU A 27 -19.15 35.95 1.91
N GLY A 28 -19.20 36.41 0.66
CA GLY A 28 -18.51 35.79 -0.48
C GLY A 28 -17.28 36.51 -1.02
N MET A 29 -16.90 37.68 -0.48
CA MET A 29 -15.67 38.36 -0.93
C MET A 29 -14.44 37.44 -0.78
N PRO A 30 -13.62 37.26 -1.83
CA PRO A 30 -12.42 36.44 -1.74
C PRO A 30 -11.36 37.11 -0.86
N ALA A 31 -10.47 36.31 -0.28
CA ALA A 31 -9.27 36.82 0.38
C ALA A 31 -8.26 37.29 -0.67
N GLU A 32 -7.55 38.39 -0.39
CA GLU A 32 -6.48 38.90 -1.26
C GLU A 32 -5.14 38.81 -0.53
N PRO A 33 -4.14 38.11 -1.09
CA PRO A 33 -2.81 38.03 -0.50
C PRO A 33 -2.14 39.41 -0.50
N ALA A 34 -1.37 39.68 0.54
CA ALA A 34 -0.46 40.83 0.55
C ALA A 34 0.57 40.67 -0.58
N ARG A 35 0.52 41.54 -1.59
CA ARG A 35 1.52 41.58 -2.66
C ARG A 35 2.73 42.41 -2.22
N SER A 36 3.92 42.03 -2.70
CA SER A 36 5.14 42.82 -2.49
C SER A 36 4.93 44.22 -3.11
N GLY A 37 4.87 45.25 -2.26
CA GLY A 37 4.56 46.62 -2.69
C GLY A 37 3.71 47.45 -1.72
N GLY A 38 3.47 47.01 -0.48
CA GLY A 38 2.86 47.86 0.57
C GLY A 38 1.33 47.89 0.59
N PHE A 39 0.64 47.03 -0.17
CA PHE A 39 -0.80 46.82 -0.02
C PHE A 39 -1.07 45.78 1.08
N GLN A 40 -1.82 46.19 2.11
CA GLN A 40 -2.34 45.27 3.13
C GLN A 40 -3.33 44.30 2.46
N GLY A 41 -3.07 43.00 2.57
CA GLY A 41 -3.99 41.96 2.10
C GLY A 41 -5.33 42.03 2.83
N SER A 42 -6.39 41.52 2.19
CA SER A 42 -7.72 41.43 2.77
C SER A 42 -8.00 40.00 3.22
N ALA A 43 -8.51 39.83 4.43
CA ALA A 43 -8.97 38.53 4.93
C ALA A 43 -10.21 37.99 4.17
N GLY A 44 -10.82 38.80 3.30
CA GLY A 44 -12.04 38.46 2.56
C GLY A 44 -13.31 38.46 3.44
N GLY A 45 -14.40 37.95 2.88
CA GLY A 45 -15.69 37.79 3.56
C GLY A 45 -15.72 36.61 4.53
N LEU A 46 -16.84 36.42 5.23
CA LEU A 46 -16.97 35.44 6.31
C LEU A 46 -16.70 33.99 5.85
N LEU A 47 -17.02 33.64 4.59
CA LEU A 47 -16.70 32.32 4.03
C LEU A 47 -15.21 32.15 3.73
N ALA A 48 -14.51 33.19 3.28
CA ALA A 48 -13.08 33.14 3.04
C ALA A 48 -12.32 32.95 4.36
N GLN A 49 -12.70 33.70 5.40
CA GLN A 49 -12.15 33.56 6.75
C GLN A 49 -12.49 32.21 7.39
N SER A 50 -13.70 31.70 7.18
CA SER A 50 -14.06 30.35 7.66
C SER A 50 -13.26 29.27 6.96
N ARG A 51 -13.05 29.41 5.64
CA ARG A 51 -12.19 28.51 4.87
C ARG A 51 -10.75 28.53 5.39
N ASP A 52 -10.21 29.69 5.72
CA ASP A 52 -8.87 29.83 6.31
C ASP A 52 -8.80 29.17 7.71
N LYS A 53 -9.74 29.54 8.60
CA LYS A 53 -9.82 29.02 9.97
C LYS A 53 -9.93 27.49 10.04
N TYR A 54 -10.75 26.91 9.17
CA TYR A 54 -10.94 25.46 9.11
C TYR A 54 -10.02 24.79 8.08
N LYS A 55 -9.08 25.54 7.47
CA LYS A 55 -8.16 25.09 6.42
C LYS A 55 -8.85 24.41 5.22
N TYR A 56 -10.09 24.82 4.92
CA TYR A 56 -10.80 24.54 3.68
C TYR A 56 -10.50 25.57 2.57
N GLY A 57 -9.60 26.51 2.84
CA GLY A 57 -9.19 27.57 1.91
C GLY A 57 -8.11 27.10 0.96
N GLU A 58 -8.42 27.13 -0.34
CA GLU A 58 -7.48 26.95 -1.46
C GLU A 58 -6.20 27.82 -1.30
N HIS A 59 -6.31 28.97 -0.62
CA HIS A 59 -5.24 29.97 -0.44
C HIS A 59 -4.19 29.59 0.65
N ASP A 60 -4.53 28.69 1.57
CA ASP A 60 -3.65 28.28 2.69
C ASP A 60 -2.74 27.10 2.31
N LEU A 61 -2.92 26.57 1.08
CA LEU A 61 -2.32 25.34 0.56
C LEU A 61 -1.32 25.58 -0.60
N GLY A 62 -0.93 26.82 -0.87
CA GLY A 62 0.17 27.16 -1.79
C GLY A 62 -0.03 26.86 -3.28
N ASN A 63 -1.08 26.15 -3.68
CA ASN A 63 -1.37 25.78 -5.07
C ASN A 63 -2.86 25.92 -5.39
N VAL A 64 -3.36 27.15 -5.47
CA VAL A 64 -4.61 27.42 -6.18
C VAL A 64 -4.34 27.23 -7.66
N ASP A 65 -4.86 26.17 -8.26
CA ASP A 65 -4.89 26.05 -9.72
C ASP A 65 -5.90 27.09 -10.24
N PRO A 66 -5.46 28.18 -10.90
CA PRO A 66 -6.35 29.25 -11.33
C PRO A 66 -7.43 28.73 -12.30
N ALA A 67 -7.16 27.62 -13.00
CA ALA A 67 -8.14 26.99 -13.87
C ALA A 67 -9.27 26.30 -13.07
N SER A 68 -8.94 25.64 -11.96
CA SER A 68 -9.93 24.99 -11.06
C SER A 68 -10.86 26.04 -10.45
N SER A 69 -10.31 27.09 -9.85
CA SER A 69 -11.09 28.15 -9.20
C SER A 69 -11.95 28.92 -10.21
N THR A 70 -11.41 29.22 -11.40
CA THR A 70 -12.17 29.82 -12.51
C THR A 70 -13.30 28.91 -12.98
N MET A 71 -13.04 27.61 -13.15
CA MET A 71 -14.07 26.67 -13.60
C MET A 71 -15.19 26.49 -12.57
N ASN A 72 -14.84 26.46 -11.29
CA ASN A 72 -15.80 26.44 -10.18
C ASN A 72 -16.68 27.71 -10.18
N LEU A 73 -16.08 28.87 -10.45
CA LEU A 73 -16.82 30.14 -10.58
C LEU A 73 -17.72 30.16 -11.81
N LEU A 74 -17.27 29.64 -12.96
CA LEU A 74 -18.04 29.61 -14.20
C LEU A 74 -19.26 28.70 -14.10
N LEU A 75 -19.11 27.53 -13.47
CA LEU A 75 -20.17 26.54 -13.41
C LEU A 75 -21.16 26.78 -12.27
N LEU A 76 -20.79 27.51 -11.20
CA LEU A 76 -21.63 27.75 -10.03
C LEU A 76 -22.35 26.45 -9.57
N GLY A 77 -23.69 26.45 -9.57
CA GLY A 77 -24.52 25.30 -9.19
C GLY A 77 -24.56 24.16 -10.23
N PHE A 78 -24.11 24.38 -11.47
CA PHE A 78 -24.10 23.37 -12.53
C PHE A 78 -22.88 22.43 -12.47
N ARG A 79 -21.95 22.66 -11.55
CA ARG A 79 -20.74 21.84 -11.36
C ARG A 79 -21.07 20.34 -11.29
N GLY A 80 -22.08 19.96 -10.51
CA GLY A 80 -22.50 18.55 -10.37
C GLY A 80 -22.93 17.91 -11.71
N PHE A 81 -23.73 18.62 -12.50
CA PHE A 81 -24.16 18.13 -13.82
C PHE A 81 -22.99 18.01 -14.80
N ALA A 82 -22.11 19.02 -14.82
CA ALA A 82 -20.91 18.99 -15.66
C ALA A 82 -20.02 17.80 -15.30
N THR A 83 -19.80 17.54 -14.01
CA THR A 83 -19.03 16.38 -13.55
C THR A 83 -19.69 15.06 -13.97
N SER A 84 -21.01 14.89 -13.80
CA SER A 84 -21.71 13.67 -14.22
C SER A 84 -21.59 13.39 -15.73
N LYS A 85 -21.63 14.46 -16.56
CA LYS A 85 -21.43 14.33 -18.00
C LYS A 85 -19.99 13.91 -18.34
N LEU A 86 -18.99 14.47 -17.65
CA LEU A 86 -17.59 14.08 -17.83
C LEU A 86 -17.38 12.62 -17.43
N TRP A 87 -17.92 12.18 -16.30
CA TRP A 87 -17.86 10.77 -15.88
C TRP A 87 -18.48 9.83 -16.93
N THR A 88 -19.64 10.19 -17.48
CA THR A 88 -20.28 9.40 -18.55
C THR A 88 -19.39 9.34 -19.80
N THR A 89 -18.74 10.47 -20.14
CA THR A 89 -17.79 10.56 -21.25
C THR A 89 -16.55 9.68 -21.02
N ALA A 90 -15.96 9.74 -19.82
CA ALA A 90 -14.80 8.94 -19.44
C ALA A 90 -15.08 7.44 -19.56
N ILE A 91 -16.22 6.97 -19.07
CA ILE A 91 -16.65 5.57 -19.19
C ILE A 91 -16.78 5.16 -20.67
N ALA A 92 -17.38 6.01 -21.50
CA ALA A 92 -17.51 5.75 -22.93
C ALA A 92 -16.15 5.71 -23.65
N GLN A 93 -15.24 6.61 -23.30
CA GLN A 93 -13.88 6.65 -23.85
C GLN A 93 -13.09 5.41 -23.48
N GLN A 94 -13.13 4.99 -22.21
CA GLN A 94 -12.51 3.74 -21.75
C GLN A 94 -13.06 2.53 -22.51
N ARG A 95 -14.38 2.41 -22.65
CA ARG A 95 -15.01 1.31 -23.42
C ARG A 95 -14.56 1.28 -24.88
N ASN A 96 -14.34 2.45 -25.47
CA ASN A 96 -13.89 2.59 -26.86
C ASN A 96 -12.36 2.59 -27.00
N LYS A 97 -11.60 2.37 -25.91
CA LYS A 97 -10.13 2.43 -25.87
C LYS A 97 -9.54 3.78 -26.33
N ASP A 98 -10.31 4.87 -26.17
CA ASP A 98 -9.83 6.25 -26.38
C ASP A 98 -9.09 6.74 -25.14
N TRP A 99 -7.84 6.28 -24.98
CA TRP A 99 -7.03 6.57 -23.81
C TRP A 99 -6.59 8.03 -23.70
N ALA A 100 -6.36 8.69 -24.84
CA ALA A 100 -5.99 10.10 -24.88
C ALA A 100 -7.18 10.98 -24.45
N GLY A 101 -8.37 10.67 -24.97
CA GLY A 101 -9.61 11.31 -24.56
C GLY A 101 -9.94 11.06 -23.09
N LEU A 102 -9.79 9.81 -22.62
CA LEU A 102 -9.98 9.47 -21.21
C LEU A 102 -9.11 10.33 -20.31
N ARG A 103 -7.80 10.43 -20.61
CA ARG A 103 -6.86 11.26 -19.84
C ARG A 103 -7.30 12.72 -19.76
N ALA A 104 -7.73 13.32 -20.88
CA ALA A 104 -8.19 14.71 -20.92
C ALA A 104 -9.49 14.92 -20.12
N THR A 105 -10.41 13.96 -20.19
CA THR A 105 -11.65 13.99 -19.41
C THR A 105 -11.36 13.85 -17.91
N THR A 106 -10.48 12.93 -17.52
CA THR A 106 -10.04 12.76 -16.12
C THR A 106 -9.40 14.03 -15.56
N GLU A 107 -8.55 14.72 -16.33
CA GLU A 107 -7.99 16.04 -15.95
C GLU A 107 -9.09 17.09 -15.72
N SER A 108 -10.14 17.09 -16.54
CA SER A 108 -11.29 17.97 -16.34
C SER A 108 -12.09 17.62 -15.08
N ILE A 109 -12.25 16.33 -14.78
CA ILE A 109 -12.94 15.87 -13.56
C ILE A 109 -12.18 16.33 -12.32
N ILE A 110 -10.86 16.16 -12.25
CA ILE A 110 -10.08 16.57 -11.07
C ILE A 110 -9.97 18.09 -10.93
N LEU A 111 -10.04 18.86 -12.02
CA LEU A 111 -10.20 20.32 -11.96
C LEU A 111 -11.54 20.70 -11.33
N LEU A 112 -12.60 19.94 -11.63
CA LEU A 112 -13.92 20.14 -11.05
C LEU A 112 -14.13 19.47 -9.71
N GLN A 113 -13.29 18.55 -9.25
CA GLN A 113 -13.47 17.86 -7.97
C GLN A 113 -12.12 17.63 -7.24
N PRO A 114 -11.29 18.68 -7.06
CA PRO A 114 -9.90 18.51 -6.64
C PRO A 114 -9.73 17.96 -5.22
N HIS A 115 -10.71 18.17 -4.34
CA HIS A 115 -10.67 17.72 -2.94
C HIS A 115 -11.54 16.49 -2.67
N PHE A 116 -12.15 15.91 -3.70
CA PHE A 116 -12.92 14.71 -3.53
C PHE A 116 -12.02 13.48 -3.69
N LEU A 117 -11.43 13.01 -2.58
CA LEU A 117 -10.44 11.91 -2.55
C LEU A 117 -10.86 10.68 -3.34
N LYS A 118 -12.17 10.36 -3.38
CA LYS A 118 -12.70 9.21 -4.14
C LYS A 118 -12.45 9.30 -5.65
N VAL A 119 -12.44 10.50 -6.23
CA VAL A 119 -12.08 10.69 -7.64
C VAL A 119 -10.64 10.28 -7.86
N TRP A 120 -9.73 10.76 -6.99
CA TRP A 120 -8.32 10.44 -7.07
C TRP A 120 -8.07 8.95 -6.89
N HIS A 121 -8.75 8.34 -5.93
CA HIS A 121 -8.67 6.90 -5.70
C HIS A 121 -9.13 6.11 -6.92
N PHE A 122 -10.34 6.38 -7.42
CA PHE A 122 -10.92 5.65 -8.53
C PHE A 122 -10.08 5.76 -9.79
N GLU A 123 -9.70 6.97 -10.19
CA GLU A 123 -8.96 7.21 -11.44
C GLU A 123 -7.53 6.68 -11.36
N GLY A 124 -6.83 6.89 -10.24
CA GLY A 124 -5.49 6.34 -10.04
C GLY A 124 -5.48 4.81 -10.08
N TRP A 125 -6.48 4.18 -9.44
CA TRP A 125 -6.65 2.73 -9.47
C TRP A 125 -7.06 2.24 -10.87
N ASN A 126 -7.97 2.93 -11.55
CA ASN A 126 -8.40 2.60 -12.90
C ASN A 126 -7.20 2.58 -13.87
N LEU A 127 -6.32 3.58 -13.81
CA LEU A 127 -5.10 3.62 -14.61
C LEU A 127 -4.17 2.45 -14.29
N ALA A 128 -3.84 2.27 -13.00
CA ALA A 128 -2.84 1.29 -12.58
C ALA A 128 -3.31 -0.17 -12.65
N TYR A 129 -4.62 -0.43 -12.62
CA TYR A 129 -5.16 -1.79 -12.60
C TYR A 129 -5.94 -2.10 -13.88
N ASN A 130 -7.05 -1.40 -14.13
CA ASN A 130 -7.93 -1.72 -15.26
C ASN A 130 -7.32 -1.39 -16.62
N VAL A 131 -6.89 -0.13 -16.81
CA VAL A 131 -6.28 0.30 -18.07
C VAL A 131 -5.00 -0.49 -18.30
N SER A 132 -4.16 -0.68 -17.29
CA SER A 132 -2.94 -1.50 -17.42
C SER A 132 -3.22 -2.92 -17.94
N ALA A 133 -4.33 -3.54 -17.54
CA ALA A 133 -4.66 -4.92 -17.91
C ALA A 133 -5.18 -5.05 -19.36
N GLU A 134 -5.61 -3.95 -19.97
CA GLU A 134 -6.10 -3.91 -21.36
C GLU A 134 -4.99 -3.92 -22.41
N TRP A 135 -3.73 -3.83 -21.99
CA TRP A 135 -2.56 -3.83 -22.89
C TRP A 135 -1.90 -5.20 -22.93
N ASP A 136 -1.40 -5.59 -24.09
CA ASP A 136 -0.72 -6.89 -24.25
C ASP A 136 0.74 -6.84 -23.79
N GLY A 137 1.46 -5.77 -24.14
CA GLY A 137 2.88 -5.61 -23.83
C GLY A 137 3.13 -5.27 -22.37
N VAL A 138 3.98 -6.04 -21.68
CA VAL A 138 4.33 -5.80 -20.27
C VAL A 138 4.89 -4.39 -20.03
N ALA A 139 5.67 -3.85 -20.99
CA ALA A 139 6.15 -2.47 -20.92
C ALA A 139 5.02 -1.44 -20.98
N ASP A 140 4.00 -1.66 -21.82
CA ASP A 140 2.82 -0.79 -21.90
C ASP A 140 1.94 -0.88 -20.66
N ARG A 141 1.78 -2.09 -20.09
CA ARG A 141 1.12 -2.27 -18.78
C ARG A 141 1.84 -1.43 -17.71
N TYR A 142 3.17 -1.52 -17.68
CA TYR A 142 4.00 -0.79 -16.73
C TYR A 142 3.89 0.73 -16.91
N TYR A 143 3.80 1.23 -18.15
CA TYR A 143 3.54 2.65 -18.42
C TYR A 143 2.28 3.14 -17.70
N TRP A 144 1.16 2.42 -17.80
CA TRP A 144 -0.09 2.81 -17.14
C TRP A 144 -0.04 2.66 -15.62
N VAL A 145 0.71 1.67 -15.09
CA VAL A 145 1.00 1.57 -13.65
C VAL A 145 1.72 2.83 -13.15
N LYS A 146 2.75 3.29 -13.86
CA LYS A 146 3.45 4.55 -13.52
C LYS A 146 2.53 5.76 -13.59
N GLU A 147 1.69 5.86 -14.61
CA GLU A 147 0.76 7.00 -14.73
C GLU A 147 -0.26 7.00 -13.58
N GLY A 148 -0.73 5.84 -13.12
CA GLY A 148 -1.55 5.74 -11.91
C GLY A 148 -0.82 6.19 -10.64
N ILE A 149 0.45 5.78 -10.46
CA ILE A 149 1.29 6.24 -9.34
C ILE A 149 1.47 7.76 -9.36
N LYS A 150 1.80 8.35 -10.51
CA LYS A 150 1.92 9.81 -10.68
C LYS A 150 0.61 10.52 -10.38
N PHE A 151 -0.52 9.93 -10.79
CA PHE A 151 -1.84 10.47 -10.53
C PHE A 151 -2.16 10.50 -9.03
N PHE A 152 -1.84 9.44 -8.29
CA PHE A 152 -1.95 9.43 -6.83
C PHE A 152 -1.05 10.48 -6.18
N LYS A 153 0.21 10.61 -6.61
CA LYS A 153 1.14 11.64 -6.10
C LYS A 153 0.59 13.06 -6.31
N LYS A 154 0.09 13.36 -7.52
CA LYS A 154 -0.59 14.62 -7.83
C LYS A 154 -1.80 14.87 -6.93
N GLY A 155 -2.60 13.83 -6.70
CA GLY A 155 -3.74 13.92 -5.78
C GLY A 155 -3.31 14.22 -4.35
N ARG A 156 -2.27 13.54 -3.86
CA ARG A 156 -1.68 13.75 -2.52
C ARG A 156 -1.21 15.18 -2.36
N ASP A 157 -0.50 15.74 -3.33
CA ASP A 157 0.00 17.12 -3.26
C ASP A 157 -1.15 18.15 -3.24
N ARG A 158 -2.31 17.82 -3.81
CA ARG A 158 -3.52 18.66 -3.69
C ARG A 158 -4.30 18.45 -2.39
N ASN A 159 -4.02 17.37 -1.66
CA ASN A 159 -4.80 16.92 -0.51
C ASN A 159 -3.87 16.49 0.64
N GLU A 160 -2.86 17.30 0.93
CA GLU A 160 -1.76 16.96 1.85
C GLU A 160 -2.19 16.68 3.31
N GLN A 161 -3.43 17.02 3.65
CA GLN A 161 -3.99 16.80 4.99
C GLN A 161 -4.62 15.41 5.16
N TYR A 162 -4.74 14.65 4.07
CA TYR A 162 -5.39 13.34 4.07
C TYR A 162 -4.37 12.24 3.75
N ALA A 163 -4.27 11.28 4.65
CA ALA A 163 -3.25 10.23 4.59
C ALA A 163 -3.52 9.17 3.51
N GLU A 164 -4.77 9.05 3.06
CA GLU A 164 -5.20 7.99 2.15
C GLU A 164 -4.44 7.99 0.83
N LEU A 165 -4.17 9.17 0.26
CA LEU A 165 -3.50 9.24 -1.04
C LEU A 165 -2.02 8.85 -0.94
N ALA A 166 -1.36 9.16 0.18
CA ALA A 166 -0.02 8.65 0.43
C ALA A 166 -0.03 7.12 0.55
N TRP A 167 -1.03 6.56 1.25
CA TRP A 167 -1.19 5.12 1.35
C TRP A 167 -1.44 4.45 -0.01
N TYR A 168 -2.26 5.04 -0.89
CA TYR A 168 -2.50 4.50 -2.24
C TYR A 168 -1.25 4.55 -3.14
N VAL A 169 -0.40 5.56 -2.99
CA VAL A 169 0.93 5.57 -3.64
C VAL A 169 1.76 4.39 -3.14
N GLY A 170 1.82 4.18 -1.82
CA GLY A 170 2.54 3.07 -1.20
C GLY A 170 2.01 1.69 -1.64
N ASP A 171 0.69 1.50 -1.67
CA ASP A 171 0.05 0.24 -2.05
C ASP A 171 0.28 -0.10 -3.52
N THR A 172 0.14 0.88 -4.41
CA THR A 172 0.41 0.69 -5.85
C THR A 172 1.89 0.44 -6.10
N THR A 173 2.78 1.19 -5.45
CA THR A 173 4.23 1.03 -5.60
C THR A 173 4.72 -0.29 -5.00
N GLY A 174 4.16 -0.73 -3.88
CA GLY A 174 4.49 -2.00 -3.23
C GLY A 174 3.86 -3.19 -3.95
N LYS A 175 2.53 -3.32 -3.87
CA LYS A 175 1.81 -4.54 -4.30
C LYS A 175 1.65 -4.63 -5.81
N LYS A 176 1.19 -3.58 -6.50
CA LYS A 176 0.96 -3.68 -7.95
C LYS A 176 2.27 -3.96 -8.70
N ILE A 177 3.38 -3.33 -8.29
CA ILE A 177 4.69 -3.58 -8.87
C ILE A 177 5.29 -4.90 -8.38
N GLY A 178 5.16 -5.22 -7.09
CA GLY A 178 5.91 -6.29 -6.45
C GLY A 178 5.21 -7.65 -6.31
N ARG A 179 3.92 -7.74 -6.62
CA ARG A 179 3.10 -8.96 -6.46
C ARG A 179 2.14 -9.26 -7.63
N SER A 180 2.15 -8.47 -8.70
CA SER A 180 1.41 -8.80 -9.92
C SER A 180 2.01 -10.03 -10.63
N ASP A 181 1.27 -10.61 -11.57
CA ASP A 181 1.78 -11.68 -12.42
C ASP A 181 3.02 -11.23 -13.22
N GLU A 182 3.10 -9.94 -13.55
CA GLU A 182 4.26 -9.31 -14.21
C GLU A 182 5.32 -8.78 -13.23
N ALA A 183 5.23 -9.07 -11.94
CA ALA A 183 6.09 -8.46 -10.92
C ALA A 183 7.59 -8.59 -11.22
N THR A 184 8.04 -9.72 -11.76
CA THR A 184 9.44 -9.91 -12.17
C THR A 184 9.89 -8.88 -13.19
N PHE A 185 9.03 -8.49 -14.15
CA PHE A 185 9.32 -7.44 -15.11
C PHE A 185 9.14 -6.06 -14.49
N PHE A 186 8.04 -5.80 -13.78
CA PHE A 186 7.76 -4.49 -13.19
C PHE A 186 8.81 -4.07 -12.17
N ARG A 187 9.32 -4.98 -11.33
CA ARG A 187 10.40 -4.68 -10.38
C ARG A 187 11.72 -4.34 -11.08
N LYS A 188 12.03 -4.99 -12.21
CA LYS A 188 13.17 -4.61 -13.07
C LYS A 188 12.93 -3.23 -13.69
N PHE A 189 11.77 -3.02 -14.28
CA PHE A 189 11.37 -1.75 -14.91
C PHE A 189 11.33 -0.58 -13.94
N TYR A 190 10.99 -0.84 -12.68
CA TYR A 190 11.01 0.16 -11.61
C TYR A 190 12.40 0.69 -11.29
N ARG A 191 13.45 -0.09 -11.52
CA ARG A 191 14.85 0.33 -11.37
C ARG A 191 15.45 0.85 -12.67
N SER A 192 14.96 0.38 -13.82
CA SER A 192 15.43 0.77 -15.15
C SER A 192 14.28 0.71 -16.13
N ASP A 193 13.79 1.88 -16.55
CA ASP A 193 12.55 1.98 -17.33
C ASP A 193 12.71 1.35 -18.73
N PRO A 194 11.69 0.63 -19.25
CA PRO A 194 11.74 0.07 -20.59
C PRO A 194 11.80 1.15 -21.69
N ASP A 195 11.29 2.36 -21.43
CA ASP A 195 11.42 3.51 -22.35
C ASP A 195 12.81 4.16 -22.22
N THR A 196 13.82 3.41 -22.66
CA THR A 196 15.24 3.81 -22.57
C THR A 196 15.57 5.15 -23.25
N PRO A 197 15.00 5.52 -24.42
CA PRO A 197 15.25 6.84 -25.02
C PRO A 197 14.75 8.00 -24.14
N ARG A 198 13.67 7.79 -23.38
CA ARG A 198 13.09 8.82 -22.53
C ARG A 198 13.79 8.94 -21.18
N PHE A 199 14.21 7.82 -20.60
CA PHE A 199 14.75 7.77 -19.23
C PHE A 199 16.25 7.46 -19.15
N ASN A 200 16.96 7.43 -20.28
CA ASN A 200 18.41 7.20 -20.37
C ASN A 200 18.86 5.91 -19.66
N GLY A 201 18.04 4.85 -19.72
CA GLY A 201 18.31 3.57 -19.05
C GLY A 201 18.15 3.58 -17.51
N GLY A 202 17.79 4.73 -16.92
CA GLY A 202 17.40 4.83 -15.52
C GLY A 202 15.90 4.66 -15.30
N PRO A 203 15.42 4.78 -14.05
CA PRO A 203 13.99 4.76 -13.77
C PRO A 203 13.32 6.09 -14.13
N ASP A 204 12.00 6.06 -14.24
CA ASP A 204 11.18 7.27 -14.23
C ASP A 204 11.29 7.97 -12.86
N LYS A 205 12.03 9.09 -12.79
CA LYS A 205 12.32 9.81 -11.53
C LYS A 205 11.09 10.41 -10.86
N ASP A 206 9.99 10.60 -11.60
CA ASP A 206 8.73 11.04 -11.01
C ASP A 206 8.09 9.92 -10.19
N VAL A 207 8.48 8.66 -10.43
CA VAL A 207 7.99 7.47 -9.74
C VAL A 207 9.04 6.94 -8.76
N ASN A 208 10.28 6.73 -9.20
CA ASN A 208 11.39 6.22 -8.39
C ASN A 208 12.60 7.19 -8.43
N PRO A 209 12.54 8.30 -7.68
CA PRO A 209 13.62 9.30 -7.68
C PRO A 209 14.94 8.74 -7.11
N GLY A 210 14.85 7.79 -6.18
CA GLY A 210 16.00 7.22 -5.48
C GLY A 210 16.65 6.02 -6.17
N SER A 211 16.11 5.52 -7.29
CA SER A 211 16.52 4.26 -7.91
C SER A 211 16.55 3.08 -6.93
N ARG A 212 15.61 3.08 -5.97
CA ARG A 212 15.53 2.08 -4.89
C ARG A 212 14.58 0.94 -5.26
N ASP A 213 14.54 -0.09 -4.41
CA ASP A 213 13.51 -1.12 -4.50
C ASP A 213 12.11 -0.52 -4.26
N ASN A 214 11.11 -1.05 -4.96
CA ASN A 214 9.75 -0.52 -4.89
C ASN A 214 9.13 -0.66 -3.48
N TYR A 215 9.52 -1.67 -2.70
CA TYR A 215 9.01 -1.82 -1.35
C TYR A 215 9.64 -0.85 -0.35
N GLN A 216 10.89 -0.42 -0.58
CA GLN A 216 11.51 0.64 0.22
C GLN A 216 10.80 1.98 -0.02
N GLU A 217 10.52 2.31 -1.28
CA GLU A 217 9.73 3.51 -1.61
C GLU A 217 8.31 3.39 -1.02
N ALA A 218 7.67 2.22 -1.12
CA ALA A 218 6.35 1.99 -0.53
C ALA A 218 6.35 2.21 0.99
N ALA A 219 7.37 1.73 1.70
CA ALA A 219 7.53 1.92 3.14
C ALA A 219 7.55 3.41 3.51
N ASP A 220 8.28 4.23 2.75
CA ASP A 220 8.35 5.68 2.96
C ASP A 220 6.99 6.37 2.70
N TRP A 221 6.25 5.94 1.67
CA TRP A 221 4.90 6.44 1.41
C TRP A 221 3.89 6.07 2.49
N PHE A 222 3.97 4.86 3.04
CA PHE A 222 3.16 4.46 4.18
C PHE A 222 3.52 5.25 5.43
N GLN A 223 4.82 5.49 5.67
CA GLN A 223 5.27 6.30 6.80
C GLN A 223 4.79 7.74 6.67
N LEU A 224 4.88 8.32 5.49
CA LEU A 224 4.31 9.63 5.21
C LEU A 224 2.80 9.69 5.49
N GLY A 225 2.06 8.63 5.17
CA GLY A 225 0.65 8.51 5.55
C GLY A 225 0.46 8.59 7.07
N ASN A 226 1.27 7.85 7.84
CA ASN A 226 1.24 7.90 9.30
C ASN A 226 1.57 9.31 9.83
N ASP A 227 2.62 9.93 9.30
CA ASP A 227 3.07 11.26 9.70
C ASP A 227 2.02 12.33 9.35
N THR A 228 1.28 12.14 8.27
CA THR A 228 0.16 13.01 7.87
C THR A 228 -0.95 12.99 8.91
N ILE A 229 -1.34 11.81 9.41
CA ILE A 229 -2.33 11.68 10.49
C ILE A 229 -1.84 12.39 11.76
N VAL A 230 -0.56 12.21 12.12
CA VAL A 230 0.02 12.86 13.30
C VAL A 230 0.06 14.39 13.15
N LYS A 231 0.44 14.88 11.96
CA LYS A 231 0.59 16.31 11.68
C LYS A 231 -0.75 17.04 11.65
N TRP A 232 -1.78 16.44 11.06
CA TRP A 232 -3.04 17.13 10.78
C TRP A 232 -4.21 16.68 11.64
N GLY A 233 -4.13 15.50 12.28
CA GLY A 233 -5.19 14.95 13.11
C GLY A 233 -6.40 14.42 12.36
N ASN A 234 -6.38 14.41 11.02
CA ASN A 234 -7.46 13.86 10.21
C ASN A 234 -7.44 12.32 10.23
N GLU A 235 -8.61 11.72 10.40
CA GLU A 235 -8.77 10.27 10.30
C GLU A 235 -8.72 9.81 8.84
N GLN A 236 -8.14 8.63 8.62
CA GLN A 236 -8.19 7.93 7.34
C GLN A 236 -9.30 6.87 7.35
N HIS A 237 -9.83 6.55 6.16
CA HIS A 237 -10.99 5.67 6.01
C HIS A 237 -10.73 4.40 5.17
N ILE A 238 -9.46 3.99 5.05
CA ILE A 238 -9.06 2.78 4.32
C ILE A 238 -9.24 1.53 5.20
N MET A 239 -8.82 1.62 6.46
CA MET A 239 -8.81 0.50 7.41
C MET A 239 -8.75 0.96 8.86
N ALA A 240 -8.63 0.05 9.82
CA ALA A 240 -8.44 0.42 11.21
C ALA A 240 -7.07 1.10 11.44
N PRO A 241 -6.95 2.15 12.29
CA PRO A 241 -5.71 2.91 12.47
C PRO A 241 -4.48 2.08 12.84
N TYR A 242 -4.62 1.07 13.70
CA TYR A 242 -3.51 0.20 14.10
C TYR A 242 -3.02 -0.69 12.95
N LEU A 243 -3.88 -1.05 11.98
CA LEU A 243 -3.46 -1.77 10.76
C LEU A 243 -2.76 -0.82 9.80
N PHE A 244 -3.32 0.38 9.60
CA PHE A 244 -2.75 1.40 8.73
C PHE A 244 -1.30 1.70 9.11
N ARG A 245 -1.04 1.85 10.42
CA ARG A 245 0.29 2.13 10.95
C ARG A 245 1.31 1.00 10.81
N ALA A 246 0.88 -0.23 10.52
CA ALA A 246 1.76 -1.38 10.33
C ALA A 246 2.44 -1.42 8.95
N PHE A 247 1.87 -0.71 7.96
CA PHE A 247 2.27 -0.85 6.56
C PHE A 247 3.72 -0.50 6.22
N PRO A 248 4.40 0.47 6.88
CA PRO A 248 5.82 0.70 6.62
C PRO A 248 6.65 -0.57 6.86
N GLN A 249 6.40 -1.29 7.95
CA GLN A 249 7.10 -2.52 8.30
C GLN A 249 6.64 -3.70 7.45
N ARG A 250 5.35 -3.78 7.10
CA ARG A 250 4.85 -4.79 6.14
C ARG A 250 5.53 -4.68 4.78
N ALA A 251 5.82 -3.47 4.31
CA ALA A 251 6.54 -3.28 3.05
C ALA A 251 7.96 -3.86 3.12
N ILE A 252 8.67 -3.76 4.25
CA ILE A 252 10.00 -4.34 4.42
C ILE A 252 9.96 -5.89 4.43
N ILE A 253 8.95 -6.48 5.07
CA ILE A 253 8.69 -7.94 4.97
C ILE A 253 8.46 -8.32 3.51
N ASP A 254 7.66 -7.54 2.79
CA ASP A 254 7.37 -7.80 1.37
C ASP A 254 8.60 -7.68 0.47
N GLN A 255 9.53 -6.79 0.80
CA GLN A 255 10.83 -6.69 0.15
C GLN A 255 11.60 -7.99 0.30
N ALA A 256 11.76 -8.49 1.52
CA ALA A 256 12.51 -9.71 1.80
C ALA A 256 11.90 -10.92 1.08
N MET A 257 10.58 -11.07 1.13
CA MET A 257 9.88 -12.12 0.39
C MET A 257 10.06 -12.00 -1.12
N ALA A 258 10.09 -10.78 -1.67
CA ALA A 258 10.34 -10.58 -3.10
C ALA A 258 11.76 -10.96 -3.50
N MET A 259 12.75 -10.64 -2.66
CA MET A 259 14.15 -11.04 -2.88
C MET A 259 14.30 -12.56 -2.92
N GLN A 260 13.67 -13.28 -1.99
CA GLN A 260 13.68 -14.76 -2.00
C GLN A 260 13.02 -15.33 -3.27
N ARG A 261 11.88 -14.78 -3.71
CA ARG A 261 11.24 -15.18 -4.98
C ARG A 261 12.13 -14.91 -6.20
N GLU A 262 12.99 -13.91 -6.12
CA GLU A 262 13.96 -13.55 -7.17
C GLU A 262 15.26 -14.37 -7.07
N GLY A 263 15.36 -15.29 -6.11
CA GLY A 263 16.51 -16.18 -5.92
C GLY A 263 17.65 -15.57 -5.09
N ASP A 264 17.41 -14.45 -4.39
CA ASP A 264 18.39 -13.87 -3.46
C ASP A 264 18.19 -14.44 -2.05
N PHE A 265 19.13 -15.29 -1.66
CA PHE A 265 19.24 -15.88 -0.32
C PHE A 265 20.53 -15.45 0.38
N GLY A 266 21.15 -14.36 -0.08
CA GLY A 266 22.42 -13.87 0.42
C GLY A 266 22.32 -13.19 1.78
N GLU A 267 23.46 -12.66 2.24
CA GLU A 267 23.51 -11.84 3.46
C GLU A 267 22.63 -10.59 3.37
N VAL A 268 22.52 -10.00 2.18
CA VAL A 268 21.64 -8.84 1.96
C VAL A 268 20.19 -9.19 2.26
N CYS A 269 19.65 -10.30 1.70
CA CYS A 269 18.29 -10.73 1.97
C CYS A 269 18.06 -11.02 3.47
N ARG A 270 19.01 -11.69 4.14
CA ARG A 270 18.91 -11.94 5.58
C ARG A 270 18.90 -10.66 6.41
N ASN A 271 19.71 -9.67 6.02
CA ASN A 271 19.73 -8.38 6.70
C ASN A 271 18.38 -7.66 6.53
N VAL A 272 17.73 -7.76 5.36
CA VAL A 272 16.38 -7.22 5.17
C VAL A 272 15.36 -7.96 6.04
N TRP A 273 15.46 -9.28 6.20
CA TRP A 273 14.63 -10.02 7.16
C TRP A 273 14.88 -9.61 8.62
N GLN A 274 16.13 -9.36 8.98
CA GLN A 274 16.49 -8.85 10.30
C GLN A 274 15.92 -7.44 10.53
N ASP A 275 16.00 -6.56 9.54
CA ASP A 275 15.40 -5.22 9.57
C ASP A 275 13.87 -5.31 9.65
N ALA A 276 13.27 -6.29 8.97
CA ALA A 276 11.84 -6.56 9.05
C ALA A 276 11.43 -7.00 10.46
N PHE A 277 12.19 -7.91 11.08
CA PHE A 277 11.97 -8.35 12.45
C PHE A 277 12.07 -7.19 13.44
N LEU A 278 13.18 -6.44 13.41
CA LEU A 278 13.39 -5.29 14.30
C LEU A 278 12.37 -4.18 14.05
N GLY A 279 12.00 -3.93 12.80
CA GLY A 279 10.93 -3.00 12.46
C GLY A 279 9.60 -3.43 13.06
N TRP A 280 9.26 -4.71 12.93
CA TRP A 280 8.01 -5.27 13.44
C TRP A 280 7.93 -5.25 14.96
N THR A 281 9.01 -5.60 15.68
CA THR A 281 9.03 -5.65 17.15
C THR A 281 9.29 -4.30 17.79
N GLU A 282 10.31 -3.57 17.32
CA GLU A 282 10.79 -2.35 18.00
C GLU A 282 10.12 -1.07 17.51
N LYS A 283 9.57 -1.05 16.29
CA LYS A 283 8.85 0.13 15.77
C LYS A 283 7.34 -0.07 15.84
N TYR A 284 6.81 -1.09 15.16
CA TYR A 284 5.37 -1.33 15.16
C TYR A 284 4.89 -1.95 16.48
N GLY A 285 5.62 -2.94 17.01
CA GLY A 285 5.30 -3.61 18.26
C GLY A 285 5.29 -2.68 19.47
N LYS A 286 6.19 -1.69 19.50
CA LYS A 286 6.28 -0.67 20.56
C LYS A 286 5.46 0.60 20.30
N LEU A 287 4.69 0.64 19.21
CA LEU A 287 3.86 1.78 18.86
C LEU A 287 2.67 1.90 19.85
N PRO A 288 2.46 3.07 20.50
CA PRO A 288 1.28 3.28 21.33
C PRO A 288 0.00 3.24 20.50
N LEU A 289 -0.88 2.28 20.80
CA LEU A 289 -2.17 2.10 20.17
C LEU A 289 -3.29 2.50 21.14
N ASP A 290 -4.27 3.24 20.63
CA ASP A 290 -5.39 3.69 21.43
C ASP A 290 -6.24 2.51 21.92
N CYS A 291 -6.71 2.61 23.17
CA CYS A 291 -7.60 1.66 23.81
C CYS A 291 -8.78 2.42 24.42
N PRO A 292 -9.91 2.57 23.68
CA PRO A 292 -11.01 3.46 24.07
C PRO A 292 -11.60 3.19 25.46
N GLU A 293 -11.51 1.95 25.94
CA GLU A 293 -12.10 1.50 27.21
C GLU A 293 -11.20 1.77 28.44
N LEU A 294 -9.90 1.98 28.24
CA LEU A 294 -8.91 2.14 29.32
C LEU A 294 -8.46 3.60 29.48
N GLY A 295 -8.58 4.42 28.43
CA GLY A 295 -8.03 5.78 28.41
C GLY A 295 -6.49 5.81 28.46
N GLU A 296 -5.84 4.65 28.32
CA GLU A 296 -4.39 4.46 28.25
C GLU A 296 -4.04 3.75 26.95
N ALA A 297 -2.86 4.04 26.38
CA ALA A 297 -2.39 3.37 25.18
C ALA A 297 -1.75 2.02 25.50
N VAL A 298 -1.91 1.06 24.60
CA VAL A 298 -1.30 -0.28 24.70
C VAL A 298 -0.28 -0.49 23.59
N THR A 299 0.74 -1.30 23.86
CA THR A 299 1.72 -1.74 22.84
C THR A 299 1.54 -3.22 22.53
N LEU A 300 2.03 -3.67 21.37
CA LEU A 300 1.91 -5.07 20.96
C LEU A 300 3.12 -5.92 21.36
N GLU A 301 4.27 -5.33 21.68
CA GLU A 301 5.48 -6.04 22.08
C GLU A 301 5.87 -5.73 23.52
N HIS A 302 6.10 -6.77 24.31
CA HIS A 302 6.47 -6.61 25.72
C HIS A 302 7.53 -7.63 26.13
N THR A 303 8.53 -7.18 26.90
CA THR A 303 9.45 -8.09 27.58
C THR A 303 8.75 -8.76 28.77
N PRO A 304 9.25 -9.91 29.27
CA PRO A 304 8.73 -10.53 30.48
C PRO A 304 8.70 -9.58 31.69
N GLU A 305 9.71 -8.70 31.80
CA GLU A 305 9.81 -7.70 32.86
C GLU A 305 8.73 -6.62 32.72
N GLU A 306 8.49 -6.12 31.50
CA GLU A 306 7.41 -5.16 31.22
C GLU A 306 6.05 -5.77 31.54
N MET A 307 5.80 -7.02 31.14
CA MET A 307 4.58 -7.75 31.47
C MET A 307 4.38 -7.92 32.98
N ALA A 308 5.45 -8.28 33.71
CA ALA A 308 5.41 -8.42 35.16
C ALA A 308 5.15 -7.08 35.87
N ALA A 309 5.77 -6.00 35.39
CA ALA A 309 5.58 -4.66 35.92
C ALA A 309 4.14 -4.16 35.71
N MET A 310 3.58 -4.35 34.51
CA MET A 310 2.19 -4.00 34.22
C MET A 310 1.21 -4.79 35.10
N ARG A 311 1.45 -6.10 35.29
CA ARG A 311 0.64 -6.94 36.20
C ARG A 311 0.74 -6.50 37.66
N LYS A 312 1.90 -6.02 38.10
CA LYS A 312 2.10 -5.52 39.47
C LYS A 312 1.35 -4.22 39.70
N LYS A 313 1.49 -3.23 38.80
CA LYS A 313 0.78 -1.93 38.87
C LYS A 313 -0.73 -2.12 38.97
N GLU A 314 -1.27 -3.07 38.21
CA GLU A 314 -2.71 -3.31 38.19
C GLU A 314 -3.24 -3.94 39.49
N ASN A 315 -2.49 -4.85 40.13
CA ASN A 315 -2.85 -5.39 41.46
C ASN A 315 -2.92 -4.30 42.54
N GLU A 316 -2.22 -3.18 42.35
CA GLU A 316 -2.14 -2.08 43.31
C GLU A 316 -3.21 -1.00 43.04
N GLU A 317 -3.66 -0.80 41.79
CA GLU A 317 -4.48 0.37 41.41
C GLU A 317 -5.86 0.04 40.78
N LYS A 318 -6.00 -0.97 39.89
CA LYS A 318 -7.22 -1.17 39.07
C LYS A 318 -7.42 -2.60 38.52
N LYS A 319 -7.80 -3.55 39.38
CA LYS A 319 -7.89 -5.01 39.12
C LYS A 319 -8.70 -5.53 37.90
N ASP A 320 -9.49 -4.70 37.23
CA ASP A 320 -10.26 -5.11 36.03
C ASP A 320 -9.61 -4.64 34.71
N ASP A 321 -8.60 -3.79 34.78
CA ASP A 321 -8.00 -3.15 33.58
C ASP A 321 -6.98 -4.06 32.88
N TRP A 322 -6.32 -4.99 33.58
CA TRP A 322 -5.38 -5.94 32.97
C TRP A 322 -6.07 -6.89 32.02
N HIS A 323 -7.19 -7.48 32.44
CA HIS A 323 -7.91 -8.39 31.58
C HIS A 323 -8.32 -7.68 30.29
N ARG A 324 -8.90 -6.47 30.39
CA ARG A 324 -9.27 -5.65 29.24
C ARG A 324 -8.06 -5.32 28.36
N MET A 325 -6.95 -4.88 28.96
CA MET A 325 -5.72 -4.57 28.24
C MET A 325 -5.20 -5.78 27.47
N THR A 326 -5.11 -6.95 28.12
CA THR A 326 -4.63 -8.18 27.49
C THR A 326 -5.55 -8.64 26.37
N GLU A 327 -6.86 -8.45 26.50
CA GLU A 327 -7.83 -8.74 25.44
C GLU A 327 -7.66 -7.80 24.25
N TRP A 328 -7.42 -6.51 24.48
CA TRP A 328 -7.12 -5.56 23.39
C TRP A 328 -5.80 -5.87 22.70
N ILE A 329 -4.74 -6.18 23.44
CA ILE A 329 -3.46 -6.60 22.88
C ILE A 329 -3.65 -7.87 22.03
N ARG A 330 -4.35 -8.87 22.56
CA ARG A 330 -4.68 -10.12 21.83
C ARG A 330 -5.44 -9.80 20.54
N LYS A 331 -6.50 -9.01 20.61
CA LYS A 331 -7.33 -8.61 19.47
C LYS A 331 -6.55 -7.84 18.40
N TYR A 332 -5.64 -6.95 18.79
CA TYR A 332 -4.80 -6.22 17.83
C TYR A 332 -3.74 -7.14 17.21
N ARG A 333 -3.11 -8.01 18.02
CA ARG A 333 -2.17 -9.01 17.51
C ARG A 333 -2.82 -9.96 16.52
N GLU A 334 -4.04 -10.42 16.79
CA GLU A 334 -4.82 -11.28 15.88
C GLU A 334 -5.14 -10.57 14.56
N GLN A 335 -5.71 -9.36 14.62
CA GLN A 335 -6.09 -8.63 13.40
C GLN A 335 -4.89 -8.21 12.54
N ALA A 336 -3.74 -7.91 13.15
CA ALA A 336 -2.51 -7.58 12.43
C ALA A 336 -1.70 -8.83 11.99
N ASN A 337 -2.12 -10.03 12.39
CA ASN A 337 -1.35 -11.26 12.33
C ASN A 337 0.08 -11.09 12.91
N TYR A 338 0.17 -10.41 14.05
CA TYR A 338 1.42 -9.90 14.62
C TYR A 338 2.41 -11.02 14.96
N ASN A 339 1.94 -12.07 15.65
CA ASN A 339 2.79 -13.16 16.09
C ASN A 339 3.38 -13.93 14.90
N TYR A 340 2.58 -14.19 13.87
CA TYR A 340 3.04 -14.84 12.65
C TYR A 340 4.17 -14.06 11.99
N TRP A 341 3.97 -12.76 11.71
CA TRP A 341 4.98 -11.94 11.04
C TRP A 341 6.23 -11.76 11.90
N ARG A 342 6.08 -11.69 13.23
CA ARG A 342 7.20 -11.68 14.17
C ARG A 342 8.02 -12.98 14.08
N THR A 343 7.36 -14.13 14.17
CA THR A 343 8.01 -15.45 14.15
C THR A 343 8.65 -15.71 12.78
N ARG A 344 7.94 -15.41 11.68
CA ARG A 344 8.46 -15.57 10.32
C ARG A 344 9.67 -14.67 10.07
N ALA A 345 9.60 -13.38 10.40
CA ALA A 345 10.75 -12.51 10.20
C ALA A 345 11.98 -12.93 11.03
N SER A 346 11.75 -13.45 12.24
CA SER A 346 12.82 -14.00 13.09
C SER A 346 13.43 -15.28 12.53
N SER A 347 12.62 -16.21 12.00
CA SER A 347 13.14 -17.48 11.47
C SER A 347 13.87 -17.24 10.14
N GLU A 348 13.33 -16.38 9.29
CA GLU A 348 13.90 -16.05 7.97
C GLU A 348 15.20 -15.24 8.06
N SER A 349 15.46 -14.54 9.17
CA SER A 349 16.75 -13.90 9.41
C SER A 349 17.85 -14.89 9.83
N GLU A 350 17.49 -16.13 10.22
CA GLU A 350 18.47 -17.15 10.56
C GLU A 350 19.26 -17.63 9.33
N LYS A 351 20.57 -17.86 9.55
CA LYS A 351 21.45 -18.39 8.51
C LYS A 351 20.99 -19.74 7.98
N ASP A 352 20.52 -20.64 8.84
CA ASP A 352 20.09 -21.98 8.44
C ASP A 352 18.82 -21.96 7.59
N MET A 353 17.89 -21.03 7.85
CA MET A 353 16.66 -20.87 7.06
C MET A 353 16.97 -20.35 5.66
N SER A 354 17.78 -19.30 5.58
CA SER A 354 18.29 -18.75 4.33
C SER A 354 19.07 -19.78 3.50
N GLU A 355 19.90 -20.61 4.16
CA GLU A 355 20.65 -21.66 3.49
C GLU A 355 19.75 -22.81 3.03
N SER A 356 18.73 -23.17 3.82
CA SER A 356 17.68 -24.11 3.42
C SER A 356 17.02 -23.66 2.12
N HIS A 357 16.52 -22.42 2.08
CA HIS A 357 15.88 -21.84 0.90
C HIS A 357 16.78 -21.86 -0.33
N ARG A 358 18.05 -21.49 -0.16
CA ARG A 358 19.06 -21.55 -1.23
C ARG A 358 19.23 -22.96 -1.78
N LEU A 359 19.39 -23.96 -0.90
CA LEU A 359 19.57 -25.35 -1.29
C LEU A 359 18.33 -25.91 -2.01
N LEU A 360 17.13 -25.59 -1.53
CA LEU A 360 15.88 -26.00 -2.16
C LEU A 360 15.69 -25.37 -3.55
N TYR A 361 16.03 -24.09 -3.69
CA TYR A 361 16.04 -23.39 -4.98
C TYR A 361 17.04 -24.01 -5.95
N ASP A 362 18.29 -24.21 -5.51
CA ASP A 362 19.34 -24.82 -6.32
C ASP A 362 19.00 -26.27 -6.71
N ALA A 363 18.31 -27.01 -5.83
CA ALA A 363 17.81 -28.36 -6.12
C ALA A 363 16.76 -28.34 -7.23
N GLU A 364 15.81 -27.40 -7.20
CA GLU A 364 14.80 -27.23 -8.25
C GLU A 364 15.46 -26.88 -9.60
N GLN A 365 16.48 -26.01 -9.60
CA GLN A 365 17.25 -25.68 -10.80
C GLN A 365 18.04 -26.88 -11.35
N ALA A 366 18.63 -27.71 -10.48
CA ALA A 366 19.34 -28.93 -10.89
C ALA A 366 18.36 -29.95 -11.51
N LEU A 367 17.18 -30.11 -10.91
CA LEU A 367 16.11 -30.96 -11.43
C LEU A 367 15.64 -30.50 -12.82
N PHE A 368 15.50 -29.19 -13.02
CA PHE A 368 15.15 -28.58 -14.31
C PHE A 368 16.21 -28.84 -15.38
N LYS A 369 17.50 -28.81 -14.99
CA LYS A 369 18.64 -29.11 -15.88
C LYS A 369 18.87 -30.61 -16.10
N ALA A 370 17.93 -31.46 -15.67
CA ALA A 370 18.02 -32.92 -15.75
C ALA A 370 19.27 -33.51 -15.04
N ASP A 371 19.67 -32.90 -13.91
CA ASP A 371 20.71 -33.42 -13.01
C ASP A 371 20.09 -33.91 -11.68
N PRO A 372 19.44 -35.10 -11.68
CA PRO A 372 18.73 -35.60 -10.50
C PRO A 372 19.67 -36.01 -9.36
N THR A 373 20.92 -36.39 -9.64
CA THR A 373 21.90 -36.75 -8.59
C THR A 373 22.25 -35.54 -7.73
N THR A 374 22.58 -34.41 -8.36
CA THR A 374 22.85 -33.18 -7.63
C THR A 374 21.60 -32.69 -6.91
N ALA A 375 20.45 -32.72 -7.58
CA ALA A 375 19.20 -32.27 -6.98
C ALA A 375 18.78 -33.10 -5.75
N LEU A 376 18.94 -34.43 -5.79
CA LEU A 376 18.64 -35.32 -4.67
C LEU A 376 19.41 -34.90 -3.42
N LYS A 377 20.73 -34.69 -3.56
CA LYS A 377 21.60 -34.26 -2.46
C LYS A 377 21.19 -32.90 -1.92
N LEU A 378 20.95 -31.92 -2.80
CA LEU A 378 20.57 -30.57 -2.41
C LEU A 378 19.21 -30.53 -1.70
N TYR A 379 18.21 -31.28 -2.19
CA TYR A 379 16.93 -31.40 -1.49
C TYR A 379 17.10 -32.01 -0.11
N GLN A 380 17.86 -33.09 0.02
CA GLN A 380 18.04 -33.75 1.30
C GLN A 380 18.70 -32.83 2.34
N GLU A 381 19.73 -32.07 1.94
CA GLU A 381 20.39 -31.11 2.81
C GLU A 381 19.49 -29.91 3.14
N GLY A 382 18.79 -29.37 2.14
CA GLY A 382 17.86 -28.25 2.29
C GLY A 382 16.70 -28.59 3.23
N MET A 383 16.01 -29.71 2.98
CA MET A 383 14.89 -30.15 3.83
C MET A 383 15.33 -30.43 5.27
N ALA A 384 16.52 -30.99 5.49
CA ALA A 384 17.05 -31.23 6.85
C ALA A 384 17.30 -29.92 7.61
N LYS A 385 17.85 -28.90 6.93
CA LYS A 385 17.99 -27.56 7.52
C LYS A 385 16.63 -26.92 7.78
N PHE A 386 15.70 -27.06 6.84
CA PHE A 386 14.35 -26.52 7.01
C PHE A 386 13.68 -27.11 8.25
N GLU A 387 13.68 -28.44 8.38
CA GLU A 387 13.11 -29.14 9.53
C GLU A 387 13.75 -28.68 10.84
N SER A 388 15.07 -28.54 10.88
CA SER A 388 15.80 -28.06 12.05
C SER A 388 15.38 -26.65 12.49
N VAL A 389 15.10 -25.76 11.54
CA VAL A 389 14.57 -24.41 11.84
C VAL A 389 13.13 -24.54 12.35
N LEU A 390 12.28 -25.32 11.69
CA LEU A 390 10.89 -25.51 12.11
C LEU A 390 10.77 -26.16 13.50
N ASP A 391 11.73 -26.98 13.92
CA ASP A 391 11.79 -27.50 15.29
C ASP A 391 12.07 -26.40 16.32
N ARG A 392 12.79 -25.33 15.96
CA ARG A 392 12.98 -24.13 16.79
C ARG A 392 11.79 -23.19 16.75
N PHE A 393 11.04 -23.18 15.65
CA PHE A 393 9.86 -22.34 15.43
C PHE A 393 8.61 -23.20 15.11
N PRO A 394 8.11 -24.00 16.08
CA PRO A 394 7.06 -24.98 15.83
C PRO A 394 5.75 -24.36 15.32
N ASP A 395 5.43 -23.13 15.71
CA ASP A 395 4.23 -22.40 15.26
C ASP A 395 4.17 -22.28 13.73
N LEU A 396 5.32 -22.23 13.04
CA LEU A 396 5.37 -22.14 11.59
C LEU A 396 4.97 -23.43 10.88
N LYS A 397 4.97 -24.59 11.57
CA LYS A 397 4.60 -25.88 10.96
C LYS A 397 3.12 -25.96 10.59
N ASP A 398 2.28 -25.17 11.25
CA ASP A 398 0.85 -25.09 11.00
C ASP A 398 0.47 -23.97 10.04
N GLU A 399 1.43 -23.12 9.67
CA GLU A 399 1.25 -22.06 8.70
C GLU A 399 1.23 -22.61 7.27
N ASP A 400 0.19 -22.23 6.55
CA ASP A 400 -0.14 -22.77 5.24
C ASP A 400 0.99 -22.57 4.22
N GLU A 401 1.60 -21.39 4.16
CA GLU A 401 2.69 -21.10 3.23
C GLU A 401 3.95 -21.93 3.52
N THR A 402 4.32 -22.06 4.80
CA THR A 402 5.47 -22.87 5.23
C THR A 402 5.24 -24.35 4.94
N ALA A 403 4.02 -24.84 5.19
CA ALA A 403 3.64 -26.21 4.91
C ALA A 403 3.65 -26.49 3.39
N ASP A 404 3.17 -25.57 2.57
CA ASP A 404 3.15 -25.71 1.11
C ASP A 404 4.57 -25.76 0.53
N GLU A 405 5.49 -24.99 1.09
CA GLU A 405 6.91 -25.02 0.74
C GLU A 405 7.57 -26.35 1.13
N ALA A 406 7.36 -26.79 2.38
CA ALA A 406 7.88 -28.08 2.86
C ALA A 406 7.36 -29.26 2.01
N ILE A 407 6.06 -29.25 1.68
CA ILE A 407 5.43 -30.25 0.81
C ILE A 407 6.03 -30.18 -0.61
N SER A 408 6.23 -28.98 -1.16
CA SER A 408 6.86 -28.80 -2.48
C SER A 408 8.29 -29.35 -2.51
N ALA A 409 9.07 -29.15 -1.45
CA ALA A 409 10.42 -29.68 -1.32
C ALA A 409 10.43 -31.22 -1.32
N VAL A 410 9.52 -31.85 -0.55
CA VAL A 410 9.37 -33.31 -0.52
C VAL A 410 8.95 -33.86 -1.89
N MET A 411 8.05 -33.17 -2.62
CA MET A 411 7.68 -33.57 -3.98
C MET A 411 8.86 -33.49 -4.96
N GLY A 412 9.66 -32.42 -4.89
CA GLY A 412 10.87 -32.27 -5.69
C GLY A 412 11.89 -33.38 -5.42
N TRP A 413 12.10 -33.69 -4.15
CA TRP A 413 12.96 -34.79 -3.71
C TRP A 413 12.47 -36.17 -4.20
N GLN A 414 11.18 -36.47 -4.03
CA GLN A 414 10.57 -37.71 -4.55
C GLN A 414 10.72 -37.82 -6.07
N LYS A 415 10.63 -36.71 -6.79
CA LYS A 415 10.83 -36.69 -8.24
C LYS A 415 12.28 -36.93 -8.64
N ALA A 416 13.25 -36.44 -7.86
CA ALA A 416 14.66 -36.75 -8.05
C ALA A 416 14.94 -38.26 -7.91
N LEU A 417 14.37 -38.88 -6.87
CA LEU A 417 14.43 -40.33 -6.65
C LEU A 417 13.82 -41.12 -7.81
N GLU A 418 12.64 -40.71 -8.29
CA GLU A 418 11.97 -41.33 -9.44
C GLU A 418 12.85 -41.32 -10.69
N TYR A 419 13.59 -40.23 -10.95
CA TYR A 419 14.52 -40.14 -12.07
C TYR A 419 15.78 -40.99 -11.93
N LEU A 420 16.14 -41.36 -10.70
CA LEU A 420 17.27 -42.24 -10.39
C LEU A 420 16.87 -43.71 -10.26
N ASP A 421 15.58 -44.03 -10.38
CA ASP A 421 15.02 -45.36 -10.10
C ASP A 421 15.33 -45.84 -8.66
N GLU A 422 15.35 -44.90 -7.72
CA GLU A 422 15.60 -45.17 -6.30
C GLU A 422 14.29 -45.10 -5.48
N PRO A 423 14.03 -46.05 -4.56
CA PRO A 423 12.86 -45.98 -3.69
C PRO A 423 13.04 -44.91 -2.61
N ALA A 424 11.95 -44.22 -2.25
CA ALA A 424 11.96 -43.30 -1.14
C ALA A 424 12.19 -44.05 0.19
N PRO A 425 13.17 -43.66 1.03
CA PRO A 425 13.36 -44.24 2.35
C PRO A 425 12.15 -43.97 3.27
N ASP A 426 11.94 -44.83 4.26
CA ASP A 426 10.86 -44.69 5.25
C ASP A 426 11.01 -43.44 6.12
N ASN A 427 12.25 -42.99 6.36
CA ASN A 427 12.55 -41.80 7.14
C ASN A 427 13.24 -40.74 6.27
N PHE A 428 12.70 -39.54 6.26
CA PHE A 428 13.21 -38.40 5.50
C PHE A 428 12.83 -37.08 6.22
N PRO A 429 13.59 -35.99 6.03
CA PRO A 429 13.25 -34.71 6.63
C PRO A 429 11.90 -34.18 6.15
N LEU A 430 11.17 -33.47 7.02
CA LEU A 430 9.84 -32.92 6.77
C LEU A 430 8.72 -33.97 6.65
N LYS A 431 9.00 -35.23 7.01
CA LYS A 431 8.02 -36.33 6.97
C LYS A 431 6.77 -36.05 7.81
N SER A 432 6.92 -35.42 8.97
CA SER A 432 5.79 -35.04 9.83
C SER A 432 4.79 -34.15 9.10
N ILE A 433 5.28 -33.06 8.49
CA ILE A 433 4.44 -32.14 7.71
C ILE A 433 3.82 -32.83 6.50
N TRP A 434 4.58 -33.70 5.83
CA TRP A 434 4.09 -34.48 4.69
C TRP A 434 2.93 -35.41 5.06
N ASP A 435 3.01 -36.09 6.20
CA ASP A 435 2.00 -37.05 6.64
C ASP A 435 0.76 -36.37 7.22
N ASP A 436 0.95 -35.31 8.01
CA ASP A 436 -0.12 -34.67 8.77
C ASP A 436 -1.10 -33.86 7.90
N LYS A 437 -0.70 -33.49 6.67
CA LYS A 437 -1.46 -32.56 5.81
C LYS A 437 -1.86 -33.15 4.45
N PRO A 438 -2.60 -34.29 4.38
CA PRO A 438 -2.94 -34.96 3.13
C PRO A 438 -3.76 -34.11 2.15
N GLY A 439 -4.69 -33.29 2.65
CA GLY A 439 -5.51 -32.41 1.81
C GLY A 439 -4.69 -31.32 1.12
N ARG A 440 -3.72 -30.71 1.83
CA ARG A 440 -2.82 -29.70 1.24
C ARG A 440 -1.91 -30.27 0.18
N ARG A 441 -1.41 -31.51 0.35
CA ARG A 441 -0.61 -32.19 -0.68
C ARG A 441 -1.30 -32.22 -2.04
N GLN A 442 -2.62 -32.39 -2.08
CA GLN A 442 -3.37 -32.37 -3.35
C GLN A 442 -3.35 -30.99 -4.02
N ASN A 443 -3.49 -29.92 -3.24
CA ASN A 443 -3.46 -28.55 -3.74
C ASN A 443 -2.05 -28.18 -4.23
N VAL A 444 -1.02 -28.44 -3.42
CA VAL A 444 0.38 -28.13 -3.76
C VAL A 444 0.83 -28.89 -5.01
N LYS A 445 0.34 -30.12 -5.21
CA LYS A 445 0.69 -30.94 -6.37
C LYS A 445 0.35 -30.28 -7.70
N SER A 446 -0.81 -29.63 -7.82
CA SER A 446 -1.21 -28.98 -9.08
C SER A 446 -0.31 -27.79 -9.40
N ASP A 447 0.05 -27.00 -8.39
CA ASP A 447 0.95 -25.85 -8.51
C ASP A 447 2.40 -26.29 -8.80
N PHE A 448 2.89 -27.34 -8.15
CA PHE A 448 4.20 -27.94 -8.40
C PHE A 448 4.34 -28.43 -9.85
N GLU A 449 3.34 -29.16 -10.35
CA GLU A 449 3.30 -29.62 -11.74
C GLU A 449 3.20 -28.46 -12.74
N ARG A 450 2.44 -27.40 -12.41
CA ARG A 450 2.33 -26.20 -13.25
C ARG A 450 3.68 -25.49 -13.36
N ARG A 451 4.38 -25.26 -12.24
CA ARG A 451 5.70 -24.60 -12.22
C ARG A 451 6.71 -25.34 -13.10
N ARG A 452 6.71 -26.67 -13.03
CA ARG A 452 7.58 -27.50 -13.89
C ARG A 452 7.25 -27.42 -15.38
N ARG A 453 5.98 -27.29 -15.75
CA ARG A 453 5.55 -27.18 -17.16
C ARG A 453 5.73 -25.78 -17.74
N GLY A 454 5.65 -24.75 -16.89
CA GLY A 454 5.72 -23.33 -17.27
C GLY A 454 7.11 -22.70 -17.19
N GLY A 455 8.17 -23.48 -16.99
CA GLY A 455 9.55 -23.02 -17.10
C GLY A 455 9.93 -22.75 -18.56
N SER A 456 9.39 -21.69 -19.15
CA SER A 456 9.75 -21.12 -20.46
C SER A 456 9.81 -19.61 -20.38
#